data_AF-A0A511BP16-F1
#
_entry.id   AF-A0A511BP16-F1
#
_cell.length_a   1.000
_cell.length_b   1.000
_cell.length_c   1.000
_cell.angle_alpha   90.00
_cell.angle_beta   90.00
_cell.angle_gamma   90.00
#
_symmetry.space_group_name_H-M   'P 1'
#
loop_
_entity.id
_entity.type
_entity.pdbx_description
1 polymer ?
#
loop_
_entity_poly.entity_id
_entity_poly.type
_entity_poly.pdbx_seq_one_letter_code
_entity_poly.pdbx_strand_id
1 'polypeptide(L)'
;MLATMKDHMGDWVVKAENDAAPHRMTEHDYARLADLVTEQVGRSGDEAREALEAALSGWLVQRRKGERPSGFQDSDYTVLLHCVPRSGVLCPSEAESTDVVAVSGEAAPPVQETAPPEIEREARMEAPLAPIPSHLEMAGFHLAYGI
;
A
#
# COMPACT_ATOMS: atom_id res chain seq x y z
N MET A 1 -5.70 -17.40 2.16
CA MET A 1 -4.97 -16.51 1.25
C MET A 1 -3.97 -15.65 1.99
N LEU A 2 -4.36 -14.60 2.73
CA LEU A 2 -3.41 -13.70 3.39
C LEU A 2 -2.44 -14.40 4.36
N ALA A 3 -2.92 -15.36 5.17
CA ALA A 3 -2.05 -16.15 6.04
C ALA A 3 -0.97 -16.91 5.26
N THR A 4 -1.36 -17.57 4.16
CA THR A 4 -0.43 -18.30 3.27
C THR A 4 0.61 -17.37 2.64
N MET A 5 0.20 -16.16 2.23
CA MET A 5 1.12 -15.15 1.70
C MET A 5 2.10 -14.66 2.76
N LYS A 6 1.64 -14.40 3.99
CA LYS A 6 2.48 -14.00 5.13
C LYS A 6 3.47 -15.09 5.52
N ASP A 7 3.05 -16.35 5.55
CA ASP A 7 3.93 -17.48 5.85
C ASP A 7 5.04 -17.63 4.80
N HIS A 8 4.74 -17.34 3.54
CA HIS A 8 5.71 -17.46 2.44
C HIS A 8 6.64 -16.24 2.30
N MET A 9 6.09 -15.03 2.47
CA MET A 9 6.74 -13.76 2.11
C MET A 9 7.03 -12.85 3.32
N GLY A 10 6.76 -13.32 4.55
CA GLY A 10 6.83 -12.55 5.80
C GLY A 10 8.12 -11.76 6.01
N ASP A 11 9.25 -12.32 5.60
CA ASP A 11 10.57 -11.73 5.78
C ASP A 11 11.13 -11.04 4.53
N TRP A 12 10.33 -10.92 3.47
CA TRP A 12 10.79 -10.36 2.21
C TRP A 12 10.93 -8.85 2.31
N VAL A 13 11.97 -8.34 1.65
CA VAL A 13 12.11 -6.91 1.34
C VAL A 13 11.66 -6.71 -0.09
N VAL A 14 10.73 -5.80 -0.30
CA VAL A 14 10.15 -5.50 -1.60
C VAL A 14 10.35 -4.02 -1.96
N LYS A 15 10.33 -3.76 -3.26
CA LYS A 15 10.23 -2.41 -3.83
C LYS A 15 9.34 -2.51 -5.06
N ALA A 16 8.11 -2.02 -4.96
CA ALA A 16 7.24 -1.84 -6.10
C ALA A 16 7.77 -0.71 -7.00
N GLU A 17 7.27 -0.67 -8.24
CA GLU A 17 7.74 0.28 -9.27
C GLU A 17 7.74 1.75 -8.80
N ASN A 18 6.70 2.16 -8.07
CA ASN A 18 6.50 3.53 -7.62
C ASN A 18 6.99 3.80 -6.18
N ASP A 19 7.64 2.83 -5.54
CA ASP A 19 8.13 3.02 -4.19
C ASP A 19 9.39 3.88 -4.15
N ALA A 20 9.41 4.83 -3.23
CA ALA A 20 10.58 5.66 -2.98
C ALA A 20 11.79 4.84 -2.51
N ALA A 21 11.56 3.79 -1.71
CA ALA A 21 12.61 2.94 -1.15
C ALA A 21 12.14 1.49 -0.93
N PRO A 22 13.06 0.51 -0.94
CA PRO A 22 12.75 -0.85 -0.52
C PRO A 22 12.31 -0.90 0.94
N HIS A 23 11.36 -1.76 1.25
CA HIS A 23 10.79 -1.92 2.58
C HIS A 23 10.36 -3.37 2.83
N ARG A 24 10.12 -3.74 4.09
CA ARG A 24 9.59 -5.08 4.40
C ARG A 24 8.13 -5.16 4.02
N MET A 25 7.68 -6.30 3.52
CA MET A 25 6.26 -6.55 3.21
C MET A 25 5.34 -6.04 4.32
N THR A 26 4.45 -5.11 3.96
CA THR A 26 3.44 -4.54 4.85
C THR A 26 2.07 -5.16 4.59
N GLU A 27 1.12 -4.92 5.49
CA GLU A 27 -0.29 -5.30 5.29
C GLU A 27 -0.87 -4.74 3.99
N HIS A 28 -0.44 -3.55 3.56
CA HIS A 28 -0.87 -2.95 2.31
C HIS A 28 -0.39 -3.74 1.09
N ASP A 29 0.85 -4.22 1.12
CA ASP A 29 1.41 -5.04 0.04
C ASP A 29 0.71 -6.39 -0.07
N TYR A 30 0.44 -7.02 1.09
CA TYR A 30 -0.33 -8.27 1.12
C TYR A 30 -1.76 -8.08 0.60
N ALA A 31 -2.43 -6.97 0.94
CA ALA A 31 -3.75 -6.65 0.42
C ALA A 31 -3.71 -6.45 -1.10
N ARG A 32 -2.74 -5.66 -1.61
CA ARG A 32 -2.55 -5.46 -3.05
C ARG A 32 -2.30 -6.76 -3.80
N LEU A 33 -1.47 -7.66 -3.25
CA LEU A 33 -1.24 -8.99 -3.83
C LEU A 33 -2.51 -9.85 -3.79
N ALA A 34 -3.29 -9.79 -2.71
CA ALA A 34 -4.54 -10.52 -2.59
C ALA A 34 -5.60 -10.05 -3.61
N ASP A 35 -5.68 -8.74 -3.84
CA ASP A 35 -6.57 -8.17 -4.86
C ASP A 35 -6.16 -8.66 -6.26
N LEU A 36 -4.87 -8.55 -6.61
CA LEU A 36 -4.32 -9.05 -7.87
C LEU A 36 -4.59 -10.54 -8.09
N VAL A 37 -4.46 -11.36 -7.04
CA VAL A 37 -4.75 -12.80 -7.09
C VAL A 37 -6.25 -13.07 -7.25
N THR A 38 -7.11 -12.28 -6.60
CA THR A 38 -8.56 -12.43 -6.67
C THR A 38 -9.10 -12.04 -8.06
N GLU A 39 -8.46 -11.09 -8.75
CA GLU A 39 -8.80 -10.74 -10.13
C GLU A 39 -8.58 -11.89 -11.13
N GLN A 40 -7.85 -12.94 -10.75
CA GLN A 40 -7.58 -14.09 -11.61
C GLN A 40 -8.63 -15.20 -11.51
N VAL A 41 -9.66 -15.04 -10.67
CA VAL A 41 -10.73 -16.04 -10.52
C VAL A 41 -11.41 -16.32 -11.86
N GLY A 42 -11.52 -17.60 -12.20
CA GLY A 42 -12.15 -18.07 -13.45
C GLY A 42 -11.24 -18.07 -14.67
N ARG A 43 -9.99 -17.59 -14.57
CA ARG A 43 -8.99 -17.72 -15.63
C ARG A 43 -8.32 -19.09 -15.59
N SER A 44 -7.75 -19.51 -16.73
CA SER A 44 -6.84 -20.66 -16.73
C SER A 44 -5.55 -20.35 -15.96
N GLY A 45 -4.80 -21.38 -15.55
CA GLY A 45 -3.56 -21.20 -14.80
C GLY A 45 -2.51 -20.38 -15.56
N ASP A 46 -2.38 -20.62 -16.87
CA ASP A 46 -1.42 -19.92 -17.72
C ASP A 46 -1.82 -18.45 -17.92
N GLU A 47 -3.10 -18.16 -18.21
CA GLU A 47 -3.60 -16.79 -18.34
C GLU A 47 -3.47 -16.00 -17.03
N ALA A 48 -3.78 -16.64 -15.90
CA ALA A 48 -3.62 -16.04 -14.58
C ALA A 48 -2.13 -15.74 -14.28
N ARG A 49 -1.24 -16.64 -14.69
CA ARG A 49 0.21 -16.46 -14.53
C ARG A 49 0.71 -15.28 -15.35
N GLU A 50 0.41 -15.23 -16.64
CA GLU A 50 0.82 -14.13 -17.52
C GLU A 50 0.30 -12.77 -17.02
N ALA A 51 -0.93 -12.74 -16.52
CA ALA A 51 -1.51 -11.53 -15.94
C ALA A 51 -0.78 -11.08 -14.65
N LEU A 52 -0.42 -12.02 -13.76
CA LEU A 52 0.35 -11.71 -12.57
C LEU A 52 1.78 -11.28 -12.90
N GLU A 53 2.42 -11.91 -13.88
CA GLU A 53 3.75 -11.50 -14.38
C GLU A 53 3.73 -10.06 -14.91
N ALA A 54 2.71 -9.72 -15.70
CA ALA A 54 2.54 -8.35 -16.21
C ALA A 54 2.29 -7.35 -15.07
N ALA A 55 1.42 -7.67 -14.11
CA ALA A 55 1.05 -6.77 -13.01
C ALA A 55 2.19 -6.54 -12.00
N LEU A 56 3.05 -7.55 -11.81
CA LEU A 56 4.20 -7.50 -10.91
C LEU A 56 5.51 -7.17 -11.62
N SER A 57 5.44 -6.84 -12.91
CA SER A 57 6.58 -6.32 -13.65
C SER A 57 7.14 -5.07 -12.95
N GLY A 58 8.47 -5.00 -12.84
CA GLY A 58 9.15 -3.88 -12.18
C GLY A 58 9.22 -3.99 -10.65
N TRP A 59 8.56 -4.96 -10.03
CA TRP A 59 8.77 -5.25 -8.61
C TRP A 59 10.13 -5.92 -8.39
N LEU A 60 10.86 -5.43 -7.39
CA LEU A 60 12.07 -6.06 -6.89
C LEU A 60 11.80 -6.68 -5.53
N VAL A 61 12.16 -7.95 -5.39
CA VAL A 61 12.03 -8.74 -4.18
C VAL A 61 13.37 -9.30 -3.75
N GLN A 62 13.63 -9.25 -2.45
CA GLN A 62 14.75 -9.90 -1.78
C GLN A 62 14.17 -10.88 -0.76
N ARG A 63 14.26 -12.18 -1.07
CA ARG A 63 13.63 -13.26 -0.30
C ARG A 63 14.38 -13.56 0.99
N ARG A 64 15.71 -13.37 0.99
CA ARG A 64 16.58 -13.58 2.17
C ARG A 64 17.60 -12.45 2.33
N LYS A 65 17.98 -12.21 3.60
CA LYS A 65 19.03 -11.24 3.92
C LYS A 65 20.34 -11.61 3.22
N GLY A 66 20.93 -10.66 2.51
CA GLY A 66 22.17 -10.85 1.76
C GLY A 66 22.00 -11.40 0.34
N GLU A 67 20.78 -11.82 -0.03
CA GLU A 67 20.46 -12.17 -1.42
C GLU A 67 20.36 -10.94 -2.31
N ARG A 68 20.71 -11.08 -3.59
CA ARG A 68 20.55 -10.02 -4.59
C ARG A 68 19.05 -9.81 -4.88
N PRO A 69 18.53 -8.57 -4.83
CA PRO A 69 17.16 -8.29 -5.25
C PRO A 69 16.92 -8.71 -6.69
N SER A 70 15.77 -9.32 -6.95
CA SER A 70 15.37 -9.86 -8.25
C SER A 70 13.86 -9.68 -8.46
N GLY A 71 13.36 -9.91 -9.67
CA GLY A 71 11.92 -10.01 -9.87
C GLY A 71 11.32 -11.22 -9.16
N PHE A 72 9.99 -11.33 -9.20
CA PHE A 72 9.29 -12.55 -8.84
C PHE A 72 9.78 -13.72 -9.72
N GLN A 73 9.85 -14.91 -9.13
CA GLN A 73 10.28 -16.14 -9.76
C GLN A 73 9.09 -17.09 -9.92
N ASP A 74 9.24 -18.10 -10.79
CA ASP A 74 8.24 -19.13 -11.06
C ASP A 74 7.62 -19.76 -9.81
N SER A 75 8.44 -20.01 -8.78
CA SER A 75 7.97 -20.55 -7.50
C SER A 75 7.01 -19.61 -6.79
N ASP A 76 7.24 -18.31 -6.89
CA ASP A 76 6.45 -17.28 -6.21
C ASP A 76 5.09 -17.15 -6.89
N TYR A 77 5.08 -17.13 -8.23
CA TYR A 77 3.84 -17.15 -9.01
C TYR A 77 3.03 -18.41 -8.74
N THR A 78 3.68 -19.56 -8.58
CA THR A 78 3.01 -20.82 -8.23
C THR A 78 2.28 -20.69 -6.88
N VAL A 79 2.91 -20.09 -5.87
CA VAL A 79 2.28 -19.85 -4.56
C VAL A 79 1.12 -18.86 -4.66
N LEU A 80 1.27 -17.79 -5.43
CA LEU A 80 0.21 -16.81 -5.67
C LEU A 80 -0.99 -17.45 -6.38
N LEU A 81 -0.76 -18.30 -7.39
CA LEU A 81 -1.80 -19.00 -8.11
C LEU A 81 -2.54 -20.02 -7.23
N HIS A 82 -1.84 -20.67 -6.30
CA HIS A 82 -2.50 -21.52 -5.30
C HIS A 82 -3.40 -20.75 -4.33
N CYS A 83 -3.23 -19.43 -4.25
CA CYS A 83 -4.08 -18.56 -3.44
C CYS A 83 -5.34 -18.07 -4.17
N VAL A 84 -5.47 -18.29 -5.48
CA VAL A 84 -6.65 -17.87 -6.26
C VAL A 84 -7.90 -18.56 -5.69
N PRO A 85 -8.93 -17.79 -5.28
CA PRO A 85 -10.17 -18.35 -4.79
C PRO A 85 -10.78 -19.30 -5.82
N ARG A 86 -11.22 -20.48 -5.39
CA ARG A 86 -11.99 -21.37 -6.26
C ARG A 86 -13.37 -20.76 -6.47
N SER A 87 -13.77 -20.58 -7.72
CA SER A 87 -15.10 -20.12 -8.10
C SER A 87 -16.15 -20.95 -7.37
N GLY A 88 -16.90 -20.33 -6.46
CA GLY A 88 -17.93 -20.99 -5.64
C GLY A 88 -17.79 -20.82 -4.12
N VAL A 89 -16.67 -20.31 -3.61
CA VAL A 89 -16.55 -19.92 -2.20
C VAL A 89 -16.97 -18.45 -2.05
N LEU A 90 -18.27 -18.21 -1.89
CA LEU A 90 -18.77 -16.95 -1.39
C LEU A 90 -18.26 -16.79 0.05
N CYS A 91 -17.26 -15.93 0.27
CA CYS A 91 -17.07 -15.37 1.61
C CYS A 91 -18.35 -14.61 1.97
N PRO A 92 -19.00 -14.88 3.12
CA PRO A 92 -20.09 -14.04 3.56
C PRO A 92 -19.53 -12.65 3.81
N SER A 93 -19.83 -11.73 2.90
CA SER A 93 -19.71 -10.30 3.14
C SER A 93 -20.73 -9.98 4.22
N GLU A 94 -20.27 -9.67 5.43
CA GLU A 94 -21.10 -9.05 6.48
C GLU A 94 -21.45 -7.63 6.03
N ALA A 95 -22.38 -7.56 5.07
CA ALA A 95 -23.13 -6.36 4.77
C ALA A 95 -24.44 -6.45 5.56
N GLU A 96 -24.37 -6.14 6.85
CA GLU A 96 -25.55 -5.68 7.58
C GLU A 96 -25.40 -4.19 7.84
N SER A 97 -25.86 -3.43 6.85
CA SER A 97 -26.23 -2.04 7.03
C SER A 97 -27.74 -1.97 6.95
N THR A 98 -28.30 -1.25 7.93
CA THR A 98 -29.61 -0.55 7.93
C THR A 98 -30.77 -1.24 8.66
N ASP A 99 -31.15 -0.68 9.82
CA ASP A 99 -32.53 -0.24 10.02
C ASP A 99 -32.55 1.08 10.79
N VAL A 100 -33.06 2.11 10.13
CA VAL A 100 -33.40 3.43 10.67
C VAL A 100 -34.91 3.48 10.75
N VAL A 101 -35.49 3.51 11.95
CA VAL A 101 -36.80 4.13 12.17
C VAL A 101 -36.85 4.83 13.54
N ALA A 102 -37.03 6.14 13.47
CA ALA A 102 -37.28 7.06 14.57
C ALA A 102 -38.71 6.95 15.13
N VAL A 103 -38.94 7.29 16.41
CA VAL A 103 -39.95 8.32 16.77
C VAL A 103 -39.88 8.80 18.23
N SER A 104 -39.85 10.14 18.33
CA SER A 104 -40.43 11.09 19.29
C SER A 104 -40.56 10.82 20.80
N GLY A 105 -39.94 11.73 21.56
CA GLY A 105 -40.46 12.29 22.81
C GLY A 105 -40.17 13.79 22.86
N GLU A 106 -41.19 14.60 22.60
CA GLU A 106 -41.21 16.06 22.53
C GLU A 106 -41.54 16.70 23.89
N ALA A 107 -40.85 17.80 24.27
CA ALA A 107 -41.40 19.03 24.88
C ALA A 107 -40.33 19.97 25.52
N ALA A 108 -39.77 20.89 24.70
CA ALA A 108 -39.73 22.37 24.80
C ALA A 108 -39.32 23.14 26.12
N PRO A 109 -39.02 24.48 26.09
CA PRO A 109 -37.72 25.13 26.45
C PRO A 109 -37.92 26.34 27.44
N PRO A 110 -37.18 27.51 27.47
CA PRO A 110 -35.83 27.95 27.02
C PRO A 110 -35.02 28.81 28.07
N VAL A 111 -33.86 29.36 27.63
CA VAL A 111 -33.13 30.59 28.07
C VAL A 111 -32.14 30.51 29.26
N GLN A 112 -30.84 30.67 28.98
CA GLN A 112 -30.04 31.86 29.39
C GLN A 112 -28.60 31.82 28.85
N GLU A 113 -28.37 32.75 27.90
CA GLU A 113 -27.19 33.61 27.68
C GLU A 113 -26.04 33.51 28.69
N THR A 114 -24.81 33.27 28.19
CA THR A 114 -23.62 34.03 28.60
C THR A 114 -22.47 33.86 27.59
N ALA A 115 -21.74 34.97 27.42
CA ALA A 115 -20.85 35.35 26.33
C ALA A 115 -19.56 34.52 26.14
N PRO A 116 -18.88 34.64 24.97
CA PRO A 116 -17.58 34.01 24.69
C PRO A 116 -16.41 34.83 25.25
N PRO A 117 -15.28 34.21 25.63
CA PRO A 117 -14.00 34.90 25.66
C PRO A 117 -13.20 34.62 24.40
N GLU A 118 -13.14 35.64 23.57
CA GLU A 118 -12.03 36.00 22.69
C GLU A 118 -10.72 36.04 23.50
N ILE A 119 -9.67 35.33 23.08
CA ILE A 119 -8.29 35.69 23.41
C ILE A 119 -7.46 35.53 22.14
N GLU A 120 -7.27 36.66 21.47
CA GLU A 120 -6.15 36.93 20.58
C GLU A 120 -4.84 36.73 21.33
N ARG A 121 -3.88 36.04 20.69
CA ARG A 121 -2.46 36.33 20.90
C ARG A 121 -1.76 36.43 19.56
N GLU A 122 -1.55 37.68 19.18
CA GLU A 122 -0.64 38.12 18.15
C GLU A 122 0.80 37.59 18.36
N ALA A 123 1.48 37.56 17.21
CA ALA A 123 2.89 37.89 17.01
C ALA A 123 3.94 36.98 17.63
N ARG A 124 4.59 36.20 16.75
CA ARG A 124 6.05 36.08 16.83
C ARG A 124 6.70 36.29 15.47
N MET A 125 7.51 37.33 15.43
CA MET A 125 8.38 37.79 14.36
C MET A 125 9.19 36.69 13.67
N GLU A 126 9.19 36.80 12.34
CA GLU A 126 10.32 36.77 11.40
C GLU A 126 11.72 36.41 11.94
N ALA A 127 12.37 35.45 11.26
CA ALA A 127 13.82 35.45 11.07
C ALA A 127 14.15 34.86 9.68
N PRO A 128 14.80 35.61 8.78
CA PRO A 128 15.25 35.12 7.49
C PRO A 128 16.60 34.39 7.66
N LEU A 129 16.68 33.14 7.21
CA LEU A 129 17.96 32.46 7.06
C LEU A 129 18.37 32.45 5.59
N ALA A 130 19.50 33.14 5.39
CA ALA A 130 20.36 33.34 4.24
C ALA A 130 20.42 32.24 3.14
N PRO A 131 20.85 32.64 1.93
CA PRO A 131 20.85 31.81 0.72
C PRO A 131 21.83 30.64 0.78
N ILE A 132 21.45 29.52 0.15
CA ILE A 132 22.36 28.42 -0.18
C ILE A 132 23.10 28.80 -1.47
N PRO A 133 24.43 29.00 -1.46
CA PRO A 133 25.18 29.11 -2.70
C PRO A 133 25.70 27.76 -3.20
N SER A 134 26.01 27.76 -4.50
CA SER A 134 26.90 26.84 -5.24
C SER A 134 26.33 25.48 -5.65
N HIS A 135 25.65 25.51 -6.80
CA HIS A 135 26.08 24.81 -8.01
C HIS A 135 26.73 23.44 -7.81
N LEU A 136 25.89 22.42 -7.87
CA LEU A 136 26.25 21.03 -8.03
C LEU A 136 26.65 20.84 -9.51
N GLU A 137 27.91 21.13 -9.84
CA GLU A 137 28.45 20.89 -11.17
C GLU A 137 29.51 19.78 -11.16
N MET A 138 29.28 18.82 -12.06
CA MET A 138 30.24 17.90 -12.67
C MET A 138 30.87 16.82 -11.80
N ALA A 139 30.24 15.64 -11.79
CA ALA A 139 30.95 14.36 -11.88
C ALA A 139 30.05 13.28 -12.50
N GLY A 140 29.58 13.51 -13.72
CA GLY A 140 29.22 12.42 -14.62
C GLY A 140 30.38 12.22 -15.57
N PHE A 141 31.17 11.16 -15.40
CA PHE A 141 31.93 10.54 -16.48
C PHE A 141 32.51 9.19 -16.00
N HIS A 142 32.41 8.17 -16.86
CA HIS A 142 32.92 6.79 -16.73
C HIS A 142 31.99 5.74 -16.11
N LEU A 143 30.91 5.43 -16.83
CA LEU A 143 30.37 4.06 -16.90
C LEU A 143 29.86 3.74 -18.30
N ALA A 144 30.72 3.94 -19.30
CA ALA A 144 30.59 3.32 -20.61
C ALA A 144 32.02 3.00 -21.09
N TYR A 145 32.28 1.72 -21.38
CA TYR A 145 33.55 1.15 -21.86
C TYR A 145 34.63 0.92 -20.80
N GLY A 146 34.57 -0.27 -20.18
CA GLY A 146 35.74 -0.90 -19.59
C GLY A 146 36.70 -1.34 -20.70
N ILE A 147 37.96 -0.94 -20.55
CA ILE A 147 39.16 -1.63 -21.03
C ILE A 147 40.15 -1.59 -19.87
#